data_AF-A0A1F1KUU9-F1
#
_entry.id   AF-A0A1F1KUU9-F1
#
_cell.length_a   1.000
_cell.length_b   1.000
_cell.length_c   1.000
_cell.angle_alpha   90.00
_cell.angle_beta   90.00
_cell.angle_gamma   90.00
#
_symmetry.space_group_name_H-M   'P 1'
#
loop_
_entity.id
_entity.type
_entity.pdbx_description
1 polymer ?
#
loop_
_entity_poly.entity_id
_entity_poly.type
_entity_poly.pdbx_seq_one_letter_code
_entity_poly.pdbx_strand_id
1 'polypeptide(L)'
;MVKVKVREKSNKIIGFVINGHALSDDRDFSSDSALVGEAFDLICNSVAVLSQSVIIGIDEVLKLNCTYEMKDGYLNLDLQDFTSEEIEKTQVLLRTFEKSLESVILGFDALVGKKKRMEYITLIKEEV
;
A
#
# COMPACT_ATOMS: atom_id res chain seq x y z
N MET A 1 -12.97 0.28 1.23
CA MET A 1 -12.05 0.74 0.16
C MET A 1 -10.66 0.92 0.72
N VAL A 2 -9.65 0.36 0.06
CA VAL A 2 -8.23 0.55 0.36
C VAL A 2 -7.74 1.87 -0.24
N LYS A 3 -7.07 2.70 0.56
CA LYS A 3 -6.46 3.95 0.10
C LYS A 3 -4.97 3.90 0.40
N VAL A 4 -4.15 3.92 -0.65
CA VAL A 4 -2.69 4.01 -0.55
C VAL A 4 -2.26 5.41 -0.94
N LYS A 5 -1.51 6.07 -0.06
CA LYS A 5 -0.87 7.35 -0.34
C LYS A 5 0.64 7.19 -0.24
N VAL A 6 1.36 7.44 -1.33
CA VAL A 6 2.83 7.46 -1.38
C VAL A 6 3.29 8.90 -1.18
N ARG A 7 4.23 9.11 -0.25
CA ARG A 7 4.82 10.42 0.03
C ARG A 7 6.15 10.55 -0.70
N GLU A 8 6.31 11.61 -1.47
CA GLU A 8 7.52 11.91 -2.22
C GLU A 8 8.11 13.25 -1.77
N LYS A 9 9.44 13.32 -1.74
CA LYS A 9 10.18 14.57 -1.50
C LYS A 9 11.38 14.61 -2.42
N SER A 10 11.49 15.65 -3.23
CA SER A 10 12.61 15.79 -4.18
C SER A 10 12.78 14.55 -5.08
N ASN A 11 11.67 14.01 -5.60
CA ASN A 11 11.63 12.82 -6.46
C ASN A 11 12.09 11.51 -5.79
N LYS A 12 12.12 11.45 -4.46
CA LYS A 12 12.40 10.23 -3.68
C LYS A 12 11.17 9.89 -2.84
N ILE A 13 10.81 8.60 -2.79
CA ILE A 13 9.73 8.16 -1.89
C ILE A 13 10.30 8.16 -0.47
N ILE A 14 9.58 8.78 0.46
CA ILE A 14 9.97 8.88 1.88
C ILE A 14 9.00 8.16 2.83
N GLY A 15 8.04 7.44 2.28
CA GLY A 15 7.08 6.68 3.05
C GLY A 15 5.74 6.54 2.36
N PHE A 16 4.81 5.91 3.06
CA PHE A 16 3.44 5.74 2.59
C PHE A 16 2.46 5.61 3.75
N VAL A 17 1.18 5.87 3.46
CA VAL A 17 0.06 5.64 4.37
C VAL A 17 -0.99 4.79 3.67
N ILE A 18 -1.44 3.73 4.32
CA ILE A 18 -2.44 2.79 3.84
C ILE A 18 -3.60 2.78 4.83
N ASN A 19 -4.83 2.90 4.31
CA ASN A 19 -6.05 2.82 5.09
C ASN A 19 -7.02 1.81 4.48
N GLY A 20 -7.82 1.15 5.32
CA GLY A 20 -8.91 0.26 4.90
C GLY A 20 -8.47 -1.06 4.27
N HIS A 21 -7.21 -1.49 4.50
CA HIS A 21 -6.65 -2.75 3.99
C HIS A 21 -6.92 -3.97 4.87
N ALA A 22 -7.70 -3.81 5.94
CA ALA A 22 -8.23 -4.90 6.75
C ALA A 22 -9.77 -4.90 6.68
N LEU A 23 -10.35 -6.06 6.94
CA LEU A 23 -11.78 -6.20 7.22
C LEU A 23 -12.09 -5.50 8.53
N SER A 24 -13.16 -4.71 8.54
CA SER A 24 -13.73 -4.18 9.77
C SER A 24 -14.92 -5.08 10.12
N ASP A 25 -15.09 -5.40 11.41
CA ASP A 25 -16.10 -6.37 11.92
C ASP A 25 -17.56 -5.99 11.58
N ASP A 26 -17.77 -4.77 11.13
CA ASP A 26 -19.02 -4.10 10.80
C ASP A 26 -19.37 -4.11 9.28
N ARG A 27 -18.57 -4.78 8.43
CA ARG A 27 -18.94 -4.95 7.01
C ARG A 27 -19.94 -6.08 6.79
N ASP A 28 -21.17 -5.70 6.47
CA ASP A 28 -22.25 -6.60 6.08
C ASP A 28 -22.07 -7.09 4.62
N PHE A 29 -21.63 -8.33 4.45
CA PHE A 29 -21.53 -9.01 3.15
C PHE A 29 -22.88 -9.59 2.68
N SER A 30 -23.96 -9.41 3.43
CA SER A 30 -25.27 -9.97 3.08
C SER A 30 -25.92 -9.29 1.86
N SER A 31 -25.45 -8.09 1.48
CA SER A 31 -26.00 -7.30 0.37
C SER A 31 -25.15 -7.26 -0.91
N ASP A 32 -23.89 -7.71 -0.86
CA ASP A 32 -22.98 -7.65 -2.00
C ASP A 32 -22.60 -9.07 -2.46
N SER A 33 -22.70 -9.30 -3.78
CA SER A 33 -22.32 -10.55 -4.44
C SER A 33 -21.03 -11.14 -3.87
N ALA A 34 -20.97 -12.46 -3.65
CA ALA A 34 -19.77 -13.15 -3.16
C ALA A 34 -18.47 -12.78 -3.93
N LEU A 35 -18.59 -12.40 -5.21
CA LEU A 35 -17.50 -11.89 -6.04
C LEU A 35 -16.90 -10.57 -5.54
N VAL A 36 -17.69 -9.71 -4.89
CA VAL A 36 -17.26 -8.43 -4.30
C VAL A 36 -16.41 -8.69 -3.06
N GLY A 37 -16.78 -9.69 -2.24
CA GLY A 37 -15.99 -10.12 -1.08
C GLY A 37 -14.63 -10.69 -1.48
N GLU A 38 -14.63 -11.67 -2.39
CA GLU A 38 -13.39 -12.32 -2.86
C GLU A 38 -12.43 -11.33 -3.56
N ALA A 39 -12.98 -10.42 -4.38
CA ALA A 39 -12.17 -9.43 -5.08
C ALA A 39 -11.62 -8.36 -4.11
N PHE A 40 -12.37 -8.00 -3.07
CA PHE A 40 -11.90 -7.09 -2.02
C PHE A 40 -10.80 -7.74 -1.16
N ASP A 41 -10.97 -9.01 -0.79
CA ASP A 41 -9.98 -9.76 -0.01
C ASP A 41 -8.68 -9.93 -0.78
N LEU A 42 -8.76 -10.18 -2.09
CA LEU A 42 -7.59 -10.24 -2.96
C LEU A 42 -6.81 -8.92 -2.97
N ILE A 43 -7.50 -7.78 -3.06
CA ILE A 43 -6.89 -6.45 -3.02
C ILE A 43 -6.25 -6.19 -1.65
N CYS A 44 -6.96 -6.50 -0.56
CA CYS A 44 -6.43 -6.32 0.79
C CYS A 44 -5.18 -7.16 1.00
N ASN A 45 -5.21 -8.44 0.62
CA ASN A 45 -4.06 -9.34 0.71
C ASN A 45 -2.88 -8.81 -0.12
N SER A 46 -3.13 -8.39 -1.36
CA SER A 46 -2.08 -7.86 -2.25
C SER A 46 -1.42 -6.63 -1.63
N VAL A 47 -2.21 -5.67 -1.12
CA VAL A 47 -1.67 -4.45 -0.49
C VAL A 47 -0.93 -4.78 0.81
N ALA A 48 -1.45 -5.70 1.62
CA ALA A 48 -0.80 -6.13 2.86
C ALA A 48 0.57 -6.77 2.60
N VAL A 49 0.63 -7.76 1.70
CA VAL A 49 1.89 -8.46 1.38
C VAL A 49 2.93 -7.51 0.78
N LEU A 50 2.51 -6.66 -0.16
CA LEU A 50 3.43 -5.72 -0.82
C LEU A 50 3.98 -4.67 0.16
N SER A 51 3.15 -4.12 1.04
CA SER A 51 3.58 -3.11 2.01
C SER A 51 4.45 -3.70 3.12
N GLN A 52 4.12 -4.90 3.62
CA GLN A 52 4.95 -5.62 4.58
C GLN A 52 6.30 -6.00 4.01
N SER A 53 6.36 -6.38 2.73
CA SER A 53 7.63 -6.69 2.07
C SER A 53 8.58 -5.50 2.05
N VAL A 54 8.05 -4.26 1.96
CA VAL A 54 8.88 -3.05 2.09
C VAL A 54 9.43 -2.92 3.50
N ILE A 55 8.58 -3.04 4.52
CA ILE A 55 8.99 -2.92 5.92
C ILE A 55 10.07 -3.95 6.25
N ILE A 56 9.84 -5.22 5.90
CA ILE A 56 10.82 -6.30 6.05
C ILE A 56 12.10 -5.98 5.27
N GLY A 57 12.01 -5.48 4.05
CA GLY A 57 13.17 -5.11 3.25
C GLY A 57 14.01 -4.01 3.90
N ILE A 58 13.38 -2.99 4.48
CA ILE A 58 14.09 -1.88 5.13
C ILE A 58 14.66 -2.32 6.48
N ASP A 59 13.85 -2.98 7.29
CA ASP A 59 14.18 -3.31 8.67
C ASP A 59 15.10 -4.53 8.76
N GLU A 60 14.73 -5.62 8.09
CA GLU A 60 15.42 -6.90 8.23
C GLU A 60 16.52 -7.13 7.22
N VAL A 61 16.41 -6.57 6.02
CA VAL A 61 17.41 -6.76 4.96
C VAL A 61 18.43 -5.62 4.97
N LEU A 62 17.98 -4.37 4.93
CA LEU A 62 18.87 -3.20 4.95
C LEU A 62 19.37 -2.84 6.36
N LYS A 63 18.73 -3.35 7.43
CA LYS A 63 19.08 -3.08 8.83
C LYS A 63 19.03 -1.59 9.20
N LEU A 64 18.05 -0.86 8.66
CA LEU A 64 17.92 0.59 8.81
C LEU A 64 16.93 1.05 9.91
N ASN A 65 16.33 0.13 10.69
CA ASN A 65 15.42 0.43 11.82
C ASN A 65 14.33 1.46 11.45
N CYS A 66 13.42 1.08 10.56
CA CYS A 66 12.41 2.02 10.08
C CYS A 66 11.30 2.27 11.10
N THR A 67 10.79 3.51 11.14
CA THR A 67 9.63 3.85 11.97
C THR A 67 8.35 3.58 11.19
N TYR A 68 7.51 2.69 11.73
CA TYR A 68 6.19 2.42 11.18
C TYR A 68 5.13 2.28 12.28
N GLU A 69 3.90 2.63 11.95
CA GLU A 69 2.71 2.45 12.78
C GLU A 69 1.73 1.52 12.09
N MET A 70 1.20 0.54 12.82
CA MET A 70 0.24 -0.43 12.31
C MET A 70 -0.89 -0.63 13.31
N LYS A 71 -2.12 -0.45 12.83
CA LYS A 71 -3.37 -0.60 13.58
C LYS A 71 -4.44 -1.13 12.63
N ASP A 72 -5.57 -1.61 13.11
CA ASP A 72 -6.63 -2.26 12.32
C ASP A 72 -6.92 -1.57 10.96
N GLY A 73 -6.40 -2.15 9.87
CA GLY A 73 -6.55 -1.62 8.51
C GLY A 73 -5.76 -0.34 8.19
N TYR A 74 -4.91 0.13 9.10
CA TYR A 74 -4.00 1.27 8.98
C TYR A 74 -2.53 0.83 8.99
N LEU A 75 -1.75 1.35 8.06
CA LEU A 75 -0.30 1.20 8.04
C LEU A 75 0.36 2.50 7.60
N ASN A 76 1.30 3.00 8.37
CA ASN A 76 2.09 4.19 8.05
C ASN A 76 3.58 3.88 8.18
N LEU A 77 4.30 4.04 7.08
CA LEU A 77 5.76 4.03 7.05
C LEU A 77 6.24 5.48 6.90
N ASP A 78 7.07 5.95 7.82
CA ASP A 78 7.64 7.30 7.79
C ASP A 78 9.17 7.24 7.89
N LEU A 79 9.84 7.75 6.86
CA LEU A 79 11.30 7.77 6.76
C LEU A 79 11.85 9.20 6.77
N GLN A 80 11.08 10.20 7.22
CA GLN A 80 11.54 11.59 7.22
C GLN A 80 12.84 11.83 8.01
N ASP A 81 13.09 11.00 9.03
CA ASP A 81 14.28 11.08 9.87
C ASP A 81 15.50 10.34 9.29
N PHE A 82 15.34 9.63 8.15
CA PHE A 82 16.45 8.96 7.49
C PHE A 82 17.40 9.96 6.84
N THR A 83 18.69 9.64 6.87
CA THR A 83 19.71 10.36 6.11
C THR A 83 19.50 10.17 4.59
N SER A 84 20.08 11.06 3.78
CA SER A 84 20.00 10.94 2.33
C SER A 84 20.56 9.61 1.79
N GLU A 85 21.59 9.05 2.44
CA GLU A 85 22.17 7.75 2.07
C GLU A 85 21.19 6.60 2.35
N GLU A 86 20.53 6.62 3.50
CA GLU A 86 19.53 5.63 3.88
C GLU A 86 18.31 5.72 2.97
N ILE A 87 17.82 6.93 2.69
CA ILE A 87 16.75 7.15 1.71
C ILE A 87 17.12 6.55 0.36
N GLU A 88 18.36 6.73 -0.12
CA GLU A 88 18.80 6.16 -1.40
C GLU A 88 18.71 4.63 -1.40
N LYS A 89 19.20 3.97 -0.34
CA LYS A 89 19.16 2.51 -0.20
C LYS A 89 17.73 1.96 -0.22
N THR A 90 16.77 2.68 0.36
CA THR A 90 15.36 2.26 0.41
C THR A 90 14.63 2.41 -0.93
N GLN A 91 15.14 3.20 -1.89
CA GLN A 91 14.40 3.54 -3.10
C GLN A 91 14.05 2.33 -3.96
N VAL A 92 14.93 1.33 -4.05
CA VAL A 92 14.63 0.11 -4.82
C VAL A 92 13.37 -0.56 -4.26
N LEU A 93 13.27 -0.71 -2.94
CA LEU A 93 12.11 -1.33 -2.30
C LEU A 93 10.83 -0.50 -2.48
N LEU A 94 10.91 0.80 -2.25
CA LEU A 94 9.76 1.70 -2.32
C LEU A 94 9.24 1.89 -3.75
N ARG A 95 10.14 2.02 -4.74
CA ARG A 95 9.77 2.11 -6.15
C ARG A 95 9.24 0.79 -6.68
N THR A 96 9.80 -0.34 -6.24
CA THR A 96 9.25 -1.66 -6.57
C THR A 96 7.84 -1.84 -5.99
N PHE A 97 7.60 -1.40 -4.76
CA PHE A 97 6.26 -1.39 -4.16
C PHE A 97 5.27 -0.54 -4.97
N GLU A 98 5.63 0.69 -5.30
CA GLU A 98 4.82 1.58 -6.14
C GLU A 98 4.45 0.90 -7.46
N LYS A 99 5.43 0.37 -8.19
CA LYS A 99 5.22 -0.29 -9.49
C LYS A 99 4.40 -1.56 -9.37
N SER A 100 4.57 -2.31 -8.28
CA SER A 100 3.79 -3.52 -8.01
C SER A 100 2.33 -3.18 -7.75
N LEU A 101 2.04 -2.10 -7.00
CA LEU A 101 0.68 -1.61 -6.80
C LEU A 101 0.04 -1.09 -8.10
N GLU A 102 0.79 -0.35 -8.92
CA GLU A 102 0.34 0.07 -10.25
C GLU A 102 -0.05 -1.15 -11.11
N SER A 103 0.73 -2.23 -11.05
CA SER A 103 0.45 -3.50 -11.74
C SER A 103 -0.81 -4.20 -11.22
N VAL A 104 -0.99 -4.30 -9.89
CA VAL A 104 -2.20 -4.86 -9.27
C VAL A 104 -3.44 -4.08 -9.71
N ILE A 105 -3.36 -2.75 -9.68
CA ILE A 105 -4.44 -1.87 -10.13
C ILE A 105 -4.79 -2.10 -11.60
N LEU A 106 -3.77 -2.23 -12.47
CA LEU A 106 -3.97 -2.49 -13.90
C LEU A 106 -4.66 -3.84 -14.14
N GLY A 107 -4.22 -4.89 -13.43
CA GLY A 107 -4.84 -6.21 -13.51
C GLY A 107 -6.31 -6.19 -13.08
N PHE A 108 -6.61 -5.45 -12.02
CA PHE A 108 -7.98 -5.31 -11.53
C PHE A 108 -8.85 -4.45 -12.45
N ASP A 109 -8.29 -3.40 -13.05
CA ASP A 109 -8.96 -2.64 -14.11
C ASP A 109 -9.39 -3.53 -15.28
N ALA A 110 -8.55 -4.48 -15.69
CA ALA A 110 -8.87 -5.42 -16.76
C ALA A 110 -9.99 -6.41 -16.37
N LEU A 111 -10.09 -6.76 -15.08
CA LEU A 111 -11.07 -7.72 -14.58
C LEU A 111 -12.47 -7.11 -14.40
N VAL A 112 -12.55 -5.95 -13.74
CA VAL A 112 -13.85 -5.37 -13.30
C VAL A 112 -14.14 -4.00 -13.93
N GLY A 113 -13.20 -3.44 -14.69
CA GLY A 113 -13.29 -2.10 -15.24
C GLY A 113 -12.93 -1.00 -14.24
N LYS A 114 -12.38 0.10 -14.77
CA LYS A 114 -11.87 1.23 -13.97
C LYS A 114 -12.88 1.80 -12.96
N LYS A 115 -14.13 1.99 -13.38
CA LYS A 115 -15.18 2.54 -12.51
C LYS A 115 -15.38 1.67 -11.28
N LYS A 116 -15.48 0.36 -11.46
CA LYS A 116 -15.71 -0.59 -10.37
C LYS A 116 -14.44 -0.75 -9.51
N ARG A 117 -13.25 -0.82 -10.11
CA ARG A 117 -11.97 -0.89 -9.38
C ARG A 117 -11.79 0.26 -8.38
N MET A 118 -12.19 1.49 -8.76
CA MET A 118 -12.06 2.66 -7.89
C MET A 118 -12.88 2.55 -6.58
N GLU A 119 -13.87 1.65 -6.51
CA GLU A 119 -14.59 1.35 -5.26
C GLU A 119 -13.75 0.51 -4.28
N TYR A 120 -12.73 -0.20 -4.79
CA TYR A 120 -11.88 -1.11 -4.01
C TYR A 120 -10.56 -0.49 -3.62
N ILE A 121 -9.85 0.14 -4.56
CA ILE A 121 -8.50 0.67 -4.32
C ILE A 121 -8.24 1.97 -5.08
N THR A 122 -7.58 2.91 -4.38
CA THR A 122 -6.99 4.11 -4.98
C THR A 122 -5.55 4.29 -4.53
N LEU A 123 -4.68 4.67 -5.47
CA LEU A 123 -3.29 5.05 -5.24
C LEU A 123 -3.12 6.55 -5.50
N ILE A 124 -2.53 7.27 -4.56
CA ILE A 124 -2.29 8.71 -4.61
C ILE A 124 -0.80 8.97 -4.36
N LYS A 125 -0.22 9.91 -5.10
CA LYS A 125 1.14 10.42 -4.86
C LYS A 125 1.03 11.84 -4.31
N GLU A 126 1.77 12.14 -3.25
CA GLU A 126 1.76 13.43 -2.56
C GLU A 126 3.20 13.91 -2.39
N GLU A 127 3.52 15.09 -2.92
CA GLU A 127 4.80 15.76 -2.64
C GLU A 127 4.72 16.44 -1.26
N VAL A 128 5.74 16.25 -0.42
CA VAL A 128 5.80 16.73 0.99
C VAL A 128 7.09 17.46 1.34
#